data_AF-A0A0C2MGD0-F1
#
_entry.id   AF-A0A0C2MGD0-F1
#
_cell.length_a   1.000
_cell.length_b   1.000
_cell.length_c   1.000
_cell.angle_alpha   90.00
_cell.angle_beta   90.00
_cell.angle_gamma   90.00
#
_symmetry.space_group_name_H-M   'P 1'
#
loop_
_entity.id
_entity.type
_entity.pdbx_description
1 polymer ?
#
loop_
_entity_poly.entity_id
_entity_poly.type
_entity_poly.pdbx_seq_one_letter_code
_entity_poly.pdbx_strand_id
1 'polypeptide(L)'
;MRSDFIIDRYVNAAECYFKTNNVRAYECYNRAVDVDVKKQKINKAIQKCFQYGYLLFVEFKEKGLFEKLYRKGEDLRLLHDLKHSCVITKFDVPEIDENDDEIDESSEEELHQAVSDAVDLRKKFQVEELVNRKRVITHESICRNCIQARADLDEFIKEEKSRKVETTKSNYSLTDYW
;
A
#
# COMPACT_ATOMS: atom_id res chain seq x y z
N MET A 1 -1.76 -24.70 -14.80
CA MET A 1 -2.13 -23.26 -14.87
C MET A 1 -1.31 -22.50 -13.82
N ARG A 2 -0.61 -21.41 -14.18
CA ARG A 2 0.20 -20.62 -13.23
C ARG A 2 -0.72 -19.99 -12.17
N SER A 3 -0.35 -20.03 -10.88
CA SER A 3 -1.20 -19.44 -9.80
C SER A 3 -1.46 -17.98 -10.01
N ASP A 4 -0.42 -17.29 -10.45
CA ASP A 4 -0.38 -15.85 -10.37
C ASP A 4 -1.45 -15.31 -11.34
N PHE A 5 -1.60 -15.97 -12.50
CA PHE A 5 -2.72 -15.75 -13.41
C PHE A 5 -4.11 -15.98 -12.78
N ILE A 6 -4.29 -16.98 -11.91
CA ILE A 6 -5.58 -17.23 -11.23
C ILE A 6 -5.89 -16.11 -10.24
N ILE A 7 -4.88 -15.73 -9.46
CA ILE A 7 -4.98 -14.64 -8.50
C ILE A 7 -5.34 -13.35 -9.23
N ASP A 8 -4.64 -13.02 -10.31
CA ASP A 8 -4.87 -11.81 -11.10
C ASP A 8 -6.31 -11.77 -11.63
N ARG A 9 -6.86 -12.90 -12.07
CA ARG A 9 -8.27 -12.98 -12.51
C ARG A 9 -9.25 -12.69 -11.38
N TYR A 10 -9.00 -13.19 -10.17
CA TYR A 10 -9.83 -12.87 -9.02
C TYR A 10 -9.69 -11.40 -8.61
N VAL A 11 -8.48 -10.85 -8.60
CA VAL A 11 -8.24 -9.43 -8.26
C VAL A 11 -8.94 -8.52 -9.27
N ASN A 12 -8.77 -8.75 -10.57
CA ASN A 12 -9.43 -7.96 -11.61
C ASN A 12 -10.96 -8.04 -11.50
N ALA A 13 -11.51 -9.23 -11.22
CA ALA A 13 -12.95 -9.37 -10.99
C ALA A 13 -13.41 -8.62 -9.74
N ALA A 14 -12.62 -8.65 -8.65
CA ALA A 14 -12.89 -7.90 -7.44
C ALA A 14 -12.95 -6.41 -7.72
N GLU A 15 -12.00 -5.86 -8.48
CA GLU A 15 -11.95 -4.45 -8.87
C GLU A 15 -13.17 -4.03 -9.71
N CYS A 16 -13.64 -4.88 -10.63
CA CYS A 16 -14.87 -4.61 -11.37
C CYS A 16 -16.10 -4.54 -10.45
N TYR A 17 -16.22 -5.46 -9.48
CA TYR A 17 -17.30 -5.41 -8.49
C TYR A 17 -17.16 -4.22 -7.53
N PHE A 18 -15.93 -3.88 -7.16
CA PHE A 18 -15.62 -2.75 -6.31
C PHE A 18 -16.10 -1.42 -6.93
N LYS A 19 -15.79 -1.19 -8.21
CA LYS A 19 -16.24 -0.02 -8.99
C LYS A 19 -17.77 0.11 -9.10
N THR A 20 -18.49 -1.00 -8.93
CA THR A 20 -19.96 -1.03 -8.98
C THR A 20 -20.60 -1.15 -7.59
N ASN A 21 -19.83 -0.89 -6.52
CA ASN A 21 -20.25 -0.99 -5.12
C ASN A 21 -20.90 -2.35 -4.79
N ASN A 22 -20.39 -3.41 -5.42
CA ASN A 22 -20.91 -4.76 -5.29
C ASN A 22 -20.11 -5.57 -4.27
N VAL A 23 -20.81 -6.14 -3.29
CA VAL A 23 -20.24 -6.94 -2.19
C VAL A 23 -19.47 -8.17 -2.67
N ARG A 24 -19.69 -8.64 -3.89
CA ARG A 24 -18.94 -9.74 -4.51
C ARG A 24 -17.45 -9.46 -4.62
N ALA A 25 -17.02 -8.20 -4.54
CA ALA A 25 -15.60 -7.84 -4.42
C ALA A 25 -14.91 -8.63 -3.29
N TYR A 26 -15.59 -8.78 -2.13
CA TYR A 26 -15.10 -9.57 -1.01
C TYR A 26 -14.84 -11.03 -1.40
N GLU A 27 -15.78 -11.69 -2.07
CA GLU A 27 -15.64 -13.11 -2.43
C GLU A 27 -14.44 -13.33 -3.37
N CYS A 28 -14.26 -12.43 -4.33
CA CYS A 28 -13.12 -12.46 -5.24
C CYS A 28 -11.80 -12.25 -4.49
N TYR A 29 -11.69 -11.25 -3.62
CA TYR A 29 -10.50 -11.06 -2.79
C TYR A 29 -10.21 -12.26 -1.88
N ASN A 30 -11.24 -12.81 -1.23
CA ASN A 30 -11.09 -13.97 -0.35
C ASN A 30 -10.59 -15.21 -1.14
N ARG A 31 -11.09 -15.43 -2.36
CA ARG A 31 -10.59 -16.50 -3.25
C ARG A 31 -9.15 -16.28 -3.67
N ALA A 32 -8.74 -15.04 -3.95
CA ALA A 32 -7.34 -14.73 -4.24
C ALA A 32 -6.42 -15.10 -3.07
N VAL A 33 -6.83 -14.80 -1.83
CA VAL A 33 -6.13 -15.20 -0.61
C VAL A 33 -6.09 -16.74 -0.48
N ASP A 34 -7.21 -17.43 -0.69
CA ASP A 34 -7.27 -18.90 -0.60
C ASP A 34 -6.29 -19.59 -1.56
N VAL A 35 -6.06 -19.03 -2.75
CA VAL A 35 -5.08 -19.57 -3.70
C VAL A 35 -3.66 -19.48 -3.15
N ASP A 36 -3.30 -18.37 -2.49
CA ASP A 36 -1.98 -18.23 -1.85
C ASP A 36 -1.83 -19.18 -0.65
N VAL A 37 -2.86 -19.33 0.19
CA VAL A 37 -2.86 -20.28 1.31
C VAL A 37 -2.66 -21.72 0.80
N LYS A 38 -3.41 -22.13 -0.23
CA LYS A 38 -3.27 -23.47 -0.84
C LYS A 38 -1.87 -23.72 -1.41
N LYS A 39 -1.14 -22.66 -1.76
CA LYS A 39 0.23 -22.73 -2.27
C LYS A 39 1.29 -22.51 -1.21
N GLN A 40 0.90 -22.51 0.07
CA GLN A 40 1.81 -22.29 1.19
C GLN A 40 2.52 -20.93 1.12
N LYS A 41 1.98 -19.96 0.38
CA LYS A 41 2.47 -18.56 0.33
C LYS A 41 1.86 -17.76 1.49
N ILE A 42 2.05 -18.22 2.71
CA ILE A 42 1.31 -17.74 3.90
C ILE A 42 1.53 -16.26 4.16
N ASN A 43 2.78 -15.78 4.16
CA ASN A 43 3.08 -14.35 4.34
C ASN A 43 2.40 -13.47 3.28
N LYS A 44 2.30 -13.95 2.03
CA LYS A 44 1.61 -13.22 0.95
C LYS A 44 0.11 -13.21 1.14
N ALA A 45 -0.47 -14.33 1.56
CA ALA A 45 -1.88 -14.44 1.91
C ALA A 45 -2.25 -13.46 3.05
N ILE A 46 -1.42 -13.39 4.09
CA ILE A 46 -1.57 -12.45 5.21
C ILE A 46 -1.50 -11.00 4.73
N GLN A 47 -0.49 -10.64 3.92
CA GLN A 47 -0.38 -9.30 3.33
C GLN A 47 -1.68 -8.92 2.60
N LYS A 48 -2.20 -9.82 1.75
CA LYS A 48 -3.42 -9.60 0.98
C LYS A 48 -4.67 -9.50 1.85
N CYS A 49 -4.77 -10.28 2.93
CA CYS A 49 -5.85 -10.13 3.91
C CYS A 49 -5.96 -8.70 4.42
N PHE A 50 -4.84 -8.08 4.81
CA PHE A 50 -4.85 -6.71 5.33
C PHE A 50 -5.04 -5.67 4.22
N GLN A 51 -4.41 -5.82 3.06
CA GLN A 51 -4.59 -4.89 1.93
C GLN A 51 -6.04 -4.88 1.43
N TYR A 52 -6.61 -6.05 1.15
CA TYR A 52 -7.98 -6.14 0.66
C TYR A 52 -9.00 -5.81 1.75
N GLY A 53 -8.72 -6.17 3.01
CA GLY A 53 -9.53 -5.72 4.14
C GLY A 53 -9.58 -4.21 4.22
N TYR A 54 -8.44 -3.53 4.07
CA TYR A 54 -8.36 -2.08 4.08
C TYR A 54 -9.14 -1.43 2.93
N LEU A 55 -8.98 -1.92 1.70
CA LEU A 55 -9.76 -1.45 0.55
C LEU A 55 -11.27 -1.56 0.80
N LEU A 56 -11.72 -2.70 1.35
CA LEU A 56 -13.13 -2.88 1.71
C LEU A 56 -13.56 -2.02 2.90
N PHE A 57 -12.67 -1.72 3.83
CA PHE A 57 -12.96 -0.85 4.97
C PHE A 57 -13.23 0.59 4.50
N VAL A 58 -12.42 1.10 3.57
CA VAL A 58 -12.57 2.46 3.04
C VAL A 58 -13.92 2.62 2.32
N GLU A 59 -14.27 1.68 1.42
CA GLU A 59 -15.48 1.83 0.59
C GLU A 59 -16.75 1.19 1.16
N PHE A 60 -16.63 0.11 1.94
CA PHE A 60 -17.75 -0.74 2.37
C PHE A 60 -17.83 -0.87 3.89
N LYS A 61 -17.37 0.14 4.64
CA LYS A 61 -17.31 0.12 6.11
C LYS A 61 -18.60 -0.40 6.76
N GLU A 62 -19.76 0.08 6.29
CA GLU A 62 -21.08 -0.27 6.82
C GLU A 62 -21.43 -1.76 6.68
N LYS A 63 -20.85 -2.44 5.69
CA LYS A 63 -21.13 -3.85 5.39
C LYS A 63 -20.30 -4.81 6.26
N GLY A 64 -19.28 -4.31 6.95
CA GLY A 64 -18.44 -5.10 7.89
C GLY A 64 -17.64 -6.25 7.25
N LEU A 65 -17.60 -6.36 5.92
CA LEU A 65 -16.95 -7.48 5.22
C LEU A 65 -15.43 -7.48 5.37
N PHE A 66 -14.82 -6.31 5.55
CA PHE A 66 -13.39 -6.16 5.80
C PHE A 66 -12.93 -6.95 7.04
N GLU A 67 -13.78 -7.04 8.07
CA GLU A 67 -13.44 -7.70 9.34
C GLU A 67 -13.17 -9.19 9.13
N LYS A 68 -13.85 -9.83 8.17
CA LYS A 68 -13.61 -11.24 7.82
C LYS A 68 -12.19 -11.44 7.26
N LEU A 69 -11.69 -10.50 6.46
CA LEU A 69 -10.34 -10.58 5.91
C LEU A 69 -9.28 -10.28 6.98
N TYR A 70 -9.51 -9.30 7.85
CA TYR A 70 -8.62 -8.99 8.96
C TYR A 70 -8.48 -10.18 9.91
N ARG A 71 -9.61 -10.75 10.37
CA ARG A 71 -9.58 -11.95 11.24
C ARG A 71 -8.85 -13.10 10.58
N LYS A 72 -9.14 -13.38 9.30
CA LYS A 72 -8.41 -14.42 8.55
C LYS A 72 -6.91 -14.17 8.51
N GLY A 73 -6.46 -12.92 8.36
CA GLY A 73 -5.04 -12.57 8.40
C GLY A 73 -4.40 -12.81 9.77
N GLU A 74 -5.11 -12.52 10.85
CA GLU A 74 -4.65 -12.80 12.22
C GLU A 74 -4.66 -14.30 12.53
N ASP A 75 -5.71 -15.02 12.15
CA ASP A 75 -5.81 -16.48 12.30
C ASP A 75 -4.65 -17.18 11.57
N LEU A 76 -4.32 -16.74 10.34
CA LEU A 76 -3.17 -17.26 9.59
C LEU A 76 -1.84 -16.97 10.30
N ARG A 77 -1.69 -15.82 10.94
CA ARG A 77 -0.48 -15.53 11.73
C ARG A 77 -0.36 -16.44 12.92
N LEU A 78 -1.43 -16.58 13.69
CA LEU A 78 -1.48 -17.41 14.88
C LEU A 78 -1.20 -18.88 14.53
N LEU A 79 -1.84 -19.39 13.48
CA LEU A 79 -1.68 -20.76 13.02
C LEU A 79 -0.24 -21.10 12.63
N HIS A 80 0.51 -20.12 12.11
CA HIS A 80 1.87 -20.30 11.61
C HIS A 80 2.95 -19.67 12.52
N ASP A 81 2.59 -19.25 13.74
CA ASP A 81 3.48 -18.59 14.72
C ASP A 81 4.25 -17.39 14.14
N LEU A 82 3.59 -16.60 13.28
CA LEU A 82 4.19 -15.46 12.62
C LEU A 82 4.00 -14.19 13.46
N LYS A 83 5.10 -13.73 14.05
CA LYS A 83 5.13 -12.48 14.81
C LYS A 83 5.07 -11.27 13.87
N HIS A 84 4.47 -10.20 14.35
CA HIS A 84 4.43 -8.91 13.67
C HIS A 84 4.70 -7.79 14.67
N SER A 85 5.54 -6.84 14.26
CA SER A 85 5.69 -5.55 14.90
C SER A 85 5.28 -4.49 13.90
N CYS A 86 4.43 -3.55 14.29
CA CYS A 86 4.08 -2.42 13.44
C CYS A 86 5.33 -1.55 13.23
N VAL A 87 5.57 -1.11 12.00
CA VAL A 87 6.60 -0.10 11.69
C VAL A 87 6.13 1.27 12.21
N ILE A 88 4.90 1.63 11.86
CA ILE A 88 4.15 2.79 12.34
C ILE A 88 2.68 2.42 12.47
N THR A 89 1.94 3.13 13.31
CA THR A 89 0.47 2.96 13.44
C THR A 89 -0.29 4.22 13.06
N LYS A 90 0.42 5.34 12.90
CA LYS A 90 -0.07 6.61 12.39
C LYS A 90 1.04 7.20 11.51
N PHE A 91 0.64 7.94 10.49
CA PHE A 91 1.54 8.73 9.67
C PHE A 91 1.04 10.16 9.73
N ASP A 92 1.81 11.03 10.38
CA ASP A 92 1.50 12.44 10.46
C ASP A 92 2.17 13.11 9.26
N VAL A 93 1.34 13.69 8.38
CA VAL A 93 1.83 14.37 7.18
C VAL A 93 2.65 15.58 7.62
N PRO A 94 3.88 15.76 7.12
CA PRO A 94 4.68 16.95 7.42
C PRO A 94 3.93 18.22 7.05
N GLU A 95 3.84 19.17 7.99
CA GLU A 95 3.38 20.53 7.71
C GLU A 95 4.53 21.26 7.01
N ILE A 96 4.34 21.62 5.74
CA ILE A 96 5.30 22.38 4.95
C ILE A 96 4.58 23.68 4.59
N ASP A 97 5.12 24.81 5.05
CA ASP A 97 4.54 26.12 4.80
C ASP A 97 4.68 26.47 3.31
N GLU A 98 3.59 26.33 2.56
CA GLU A 98 3.50 26.71 1.13
C GLU A 98 3.07 28.18 0.93
N ASN A 99 3.01 28.98 2.00
CA ASN A 99 2.30 30.27 2.03
C ASN A 99 3.06 31.48 1.47
N ASP A 100 4.31 31.34 1.04
CA ASP A 100 5.03 32.46 0.47
C ASP A 100 5.19 32.28 -1.05
N ASP A 101 4.83 33.32 -1.81
CA ASP A 101 5.01 33.45 -3.27
C ASP A 101 6.48 33.32 -3.73
N GLU A 102 7.40 33.07 -2.78
CA GLU A 102 8.79 32.67 -2.96
C GLU A 102 9.00 31.34 -2.24
N ILE A 103 9.06 30.23 -2.99
CA ILE A 103 9.67 28.99 -2.49
C ILE A 103 11.13 29.32 -2.24
N ASP A 104 11.47 29.63 -0.98
CA ASP A 104 12.87 29.73 -0.57
C ASP A 104 13.50 28.33 -0.67
N GLU A 105 14.78 28.26 -1.07
CA GLU A 105 15.53 27.01 -1.27
C GLU A 105 15.44 26.08 -0.04
N SER A 106 15.25 26.67 1.15
CA SER A 106 15.05 25.98 2.43
C SER A 106 13.79 25.10 2.47
N SER A 107 12.65 25.59 1.97
CA SER A 107 11.37 24.86 1.95
C SER A 107 11.37 23.67 0.98
N GLU A 108 12.08 23.80 -0.15
CA GLU A 108 12.26 22.70 -1.09
C GLU A 108 13.15 21.60 -0.48
N GLU A 109 14.23 21.98 0.21
CA GLU A 109 15.12 21.02 0.89
C GLU A 109 14.37 20.24 1.98
N GLU A 110 13.53 20.91 2.79
CA GLU A 110 12.68 20.27 3.80
C GLU A 110 11.70 19.28 3.18
N LEU A 111 11.01 19.65 2.10
CA LEU A 111 10.12 18.74 1.37
C LEU A 111 10.88 17.54 0.80
N HIS A 112 12.05 17.77 0.20
CA HIS A 112 12.89 16.71 -0.33
C HIS A 112 13.32 15.71 0.75
N GLN A 113 13.72 16.21 1.92
CA GLN A 113 14.09 15.39 3.07
C GLN A 113 12.87 14.60 3.58
N ALA A 114 11.71 15.24 3.74
CA ALA A 114 10.47 14.60 4.17
C ALA A 114 10.05 13.45 3.24
N VAL A 115 10.12 13.65 1.92
CA VAL A 115 9.84 12.59 0.94
C VAL A 115 10.86 11.45 1.02
N SER A 116 12.15 11.77 1.21
CA SER A 116 13.20 10.77 1.40
C SER A 116 12.94 9.90 2.63
N ASP A 117 12.64 10.54 3.77
CA ASP A 117 12.33 9.87 5.03
C ASP A 117 11.08 9.00 4.91
N ALA A 118 10.04 9.50 4.23
CA ALA A 118 8.84 8.72 3.93
C ALA A 118 9.16 7.47 3.08
N VAL A 119 10.01 7.59 2.06
CA VAL A 119 10.43 6.46 1.22
C VAL A 119 11.22 5.44 2.04
N ASP A 120 12.11 5.87 2.93
CA ASP A 120 12.87 4.97 3.79
C ASP A 120 11.99 4.29 4.85
N LEU A 121 11.03 5.01 5.42
CA LEU A 121 10.01 4.45 6.29
C LEU A 121 9.17 3.40 5.55
N ARG A 122 8.82 3.67 4.29
CA ARG A 122 8.04 2.75 3.44
C ARG A 122 8.77 1.44 3.15
N LYS A 123 10.10 1.48 3.00
CA LYS A 123 10.94 0.27 2.84
C LYS A 123 10.92 -0.62 4.08
N LYS A 124 10.78 -0.06 5.29
CA LYS A 124 10.75 -0.86 6.54
C LYS A 124 9.57 -1.83 6.62
N PHE A 125 8.51 -1.62 5.84
CA PHE A 125 7.40 -2.57 5.71
C PHE A 125 7.76 -3.80 4.86
N GLN A 126 8.76 -3.71 4.00
CA GLN A 126 9.15 -4.76 3.05
C GLN A 126 10.04 -5.79 3.74
N VAL A 127 9.72 -7.07 3.55
CA VAL A 127 10.54 -8.18 4.04
C VAL A 127 11.35 -8.73 2.88
N GLU A 128 12.68 -8.66 3.02
CA GLU A 128 13.62 -9.24 2.07
C GLU A 128 14.05 -10.64 2.51
N GLU A 129 14.01 -11.59 1.57
CA GLU A 129 14.51 -12.94 1.79
C GLU A 129 15.55 -13.29 0.72
N LEU A 130 16.46 -14.20 1.07
CA LEU A 130 17.47 -14.70 0.14
C LEU A 130 16.90 -15.86 -0.67
N VAL A 131 16.53 -15.60 -1.92
CA VAL A 131 16.03 -16.60 -2.86
C VAL A 131 17.05 -16.77 -3.99
N ASN A 132 17.58 -17.98 -4.17
CA ASN A 132 18.58 -18.27 -5.19
C ASN A 132 19.78 -17.30 -5.16
N ARG A 133 20.29 -16.98 -3.95
CA ARG A 133 21.39 -16.03 -3.69
C ARG A 133 21.10 -14.57 -4.06
N LYS A 134 19.85 -14.23 -4.35
CA LYS A 134 19.41 -12.84 -4.58
C LYS A 134 18.48 -12.42 -3.45
N ARG A 135 18.67 -11.20 -2.94
CA ARG A 135 17.69 -10.59 -2.05
C ARG A 135 16.48 -10.18 -2.88
N VAL A 136 15.31 -10.67 -2.48
CA VAL A 136 14.04 -10.34 -3.12
C VAL A 136 13.04 -9.95 -2.05
N ILE A 137 12.24 -8.94 -2.35
CA ILE A 137 11.11 -8.57 -1.50
C ILE A 137 10.02 -9.63 -1.70
N THR A 138 9.70 -10.38 -0.65
CA THR A 138 8.71 -11.47 -0.73
C THR A 138 7.31 -10.97 -0.40
N HIS A 139 7.21 -10.12 0.61
CA HIS A 139 5.95 -9.58 1.10
C HIS A 139 6.18 -8.31 1.91
N GLU A 140 5.07 -7.72 2.36
CA GLU A 140 5.08 -6.64 3.33
C GLU A 140 4.51 -7.13 4.65
N SER A 141 5.19 -6.80 5.75
CA SER A 141 4.73 -7.09 7.10
C SER A 141 3.78 -5.99 7.55
N ILE A 142 2.49 -6.20 7.36
CA ILE A 142 1.41 -5.24 7.66
C ILE A 142 0.30 -5.89 8.47
N CYS A 143 -0.42 -5.14 9.30
CA CYS A 143 -1.54 -5.63 10.09
C CYS A 143 -2.68 -4.61 10.08
N ARG A 144 -3.80 -4.96 10.74
CA ARG A 144 -4.96 -4.06 10.88
C ARG A 144 -4.62 -2.71 11.53
N ASN A 145 -3.59 -2.65 12.37
CA ASN A 145 -3.21 -1.44 13.10
C ASN A 145 -2.26 -0.52 12.33
N CYS A 146 -1.54 -1.03 11.31
CA CYS A 146 -0.56 -0.24 10.55
C CYS A 146 -0.91 -0.06 9.08
N ILE A 147 -1.95 -0.73 8.58
CA ILE A 147 -2.33 -0.65 7.17
C ILE A 147 -2.80 0.75 6.76
N GLN A 148 -3.53 1.46 7.64
CA GLN A 148 -3.93 2.86 7.41
C GLN A 148 -2.69 3.75 7.28
N ALA A 149 -1.82 3.78 8.29
CA ALA A 149 -0.61 4.59 8.26
C ALA A 149 0.30 4.28 7.06
N ARG A 150 0.37 3.01 6.64
CA ARG A 150 1.06 2.62 5.42
C ARG A 150 0.39 3.18 4.16
N ALA A 151 -0.94 3.26 4.12
CA ALA A 151 -1.68 3.80 3.00
C ALA A 151 -1.51 5.32 2.92
N ASP A 152 -1.63 6.03 4.04
CA ASP A 152 -1.39 7.47 4.14
C ASP A 152 0.04 7.83 3.70
N LEU A 153 1.02 7.02 4.12
CA LEU A 153 2.41 7.15 3.68
C LEU A 153 2.58 6.99 2.17
N ASP A 154 1.88 6.02 1.56
CA ASP A 154 1.92 5.82 0.09
C ASP A 154 1.28 6.98 -0.66
N GLU A 155 0.19 7.53 -0.13
CA GLU A 155 -0.52 8.68 -0.70
C GLU A 155 0.37 9.91 -0.71
N PHE A 156 0.98 10.25 0.43
CA PHE A 156 1.97 11.33 0.52
C PHE A 156 3.10 11.19 -0.51
N ILE A 157 3.77 10.04 -0.56
CA ILE A 157 4.86 9.79 -1.52
C ILE A 157 4.39 9.98 -2.97
N LYS A 158 3.14 9.61 -3.29
CA LYS A 158 2.58 9.72 -4.63
C LYS A 158 2.24 11.16 -5.00
N GLU A 159 1.63 11.91 -4.09
CA GLU A 159 1.25 13.30 -4.31
C GLU A 159 2.48 14.17 -4.54
N GLU A 160 3.52 14.02 -3.72
CA GLU A 160 4.75 14.81 -3.86
C GLU A 160 5.54 14.49 -5.14
N LYS A 161 5.52 13.22 -5.56
CA LYS A 161 6.11 12.84 -6.86
C LYS A 161 5.34 13.42 -8.04
N SER A 162 4.02 13.52 -7.93
CA SER A 162 3.18 14.08 -8.99
C SER A 162 3.40 15.59 -9.11
N ARG A 163 3.47 16.31 -7.99
CA ARG A 163 3.78 17.74 -7.95
C ARG A 163 5.08 18.09 -8.67
N LYS A 164 6.18 17.39 -8.36
CA LYS A 164 7.48 17.60 -9.04
C LYS A 164 7.41 17.47 -10.57
N VAL A 165 6.60 16.53 -11.08
CA VAL A 165 6.42 16.33 -12.53
C VAL A 165 5.67 17.50 -13.16
N GLU A 166 4.71 18.11 -12.46
CA GLU A 166 3.94 19.25 -12.94
C GLU A 166 4.75 20.55 -12.93
N THR A 167 5.50 20.83 -11.86
CA THR A 167 6.40 22.00 -11.78
C THR A 167 7.48 21.95 -12.87
N THR A 168 8.06 20.76 -13.09
CA THR A 168 9.05 20.55 -14.16
C THR A 168 8.45 20.85 -15.55
N LYS A 169 7.22 20.39 -15.84
CA LYS A 169 6.54 20.65 -17.11
C LYS A 169 6.16 22.12 -17.31
N SER A 170 5.75 22.81 -16.24
CA SER A 170 5.46 24.25 -16.29
C SER A 170 6.70 25.06 -16.66
N ASN A 171 7.85 24.72 -16.07
CA ASN A 171 9.12 25.39 -16.36
C ASN A 171 9.60 25.18 -17.80
N TYR A 172 9.37 24.00 -18.40
CA TYR A 172 9.66 23.77 -19.82
C TYR A 172 8.69 24.48 -20.78
N SER A 173 7.49 24.84 -20.35
CA SER A 173 6.53 25.60 -21.18
C SER A 173 6.81 27.11 -21.23
N LEU A 174 7.61 27.62 -20.30
CA LEU A 174 8.02 29.03 -20.23
C LEU A 174 9.35 29.32 -20.95
N THR A 175 10.10 28.28 -21.36
CA THR A 175 11.38 28.43 -22.07
C THR A 175 11.28 28.43 -23.60
N ASP A 176 10.08 28.28 -24.17
CA ASP A 176 9.86 28.18 -25.62
C ASP A 176 9.54 29.53 -26.32
N TYR A 177 9.77 30.67 -25.66
CA TYR A 177 9.63 32.01 -26.25
C TYR A 177 10.84 32.91 -25.98
N TRP A 178 12.03 32.54 -26.48
CA TRP A 178 13.10 33.49 -26.83
C TRP A 178 13.95 32.94 -27.99
#